data_AF-A0A7J6ENX8-F1
#
_entry.id   AF-A0A7J6ENX8-F1
#
_cell.length_a   1.000
_cell.length_b   1.000
_cell.length_c   1.000
_cell.angle_alpha   90.00
_cell.angle_beta   90.00
_cell.angle_gamma   90.00
#
_symmetry.space_group_name_H-M   'P 1'
#
loop_
_entity.id
_entity.type
_entity.pdbx_description
1 polymer ?
#
loop_
_entity_poly.entity_id
_entity_poly.type
_entity_poly.pdbx_seq_one_letter_code
_entity_poly.pdbx_strand_id
1 'polypeptide(L)'
;MRSLIGEVIFGGETMRFWDLQAPLLEPLRGPNGLDLSMLKKDIQPWQERRSTEYMTHAPLGSVNSVGGVATEINAVNYVSPRSWLATSHFVLGLFLFVGHLWHAERPRAAVAGFEKGIDRDLEPEKKCPRCIFFYNFLADKEIKWYIILLLVNWRIRNMTIAFQLAVFALIATSSILLISVPVVFASLDGWSGNENVVFSSTSLWIGLVFLVGILNSPIS
;
A
#
# COMPACT_ATOMS: atom_id res chain seq x y z
N MET A 1 -7.75 10.88 37.01
CA MET A 1 -6.45 10.23 37.34
C MET A 1 -5.33 11.24 37.14
N ARG A 2 -4.05 10.86 37.29
CA ARG A 2 -2.92 11.76 37.03
C ARG A 2 -2.10 11.30 35.83
N SER A 3 -1.58 12.27 35.08
CA SER A 3 -0.52 12.07 34.08
C SER A 3 0.80 11.70 34.76
N LEU A 4 1.78 11.24 33.98
CA LEU A 4 3.15 10.96 34.43
C LEU A 4 3.82 12.19 35.07
N ILE A 5 3.42 13.40 34.66
CA ILE A 5 3.93 14.68 35.19
C ILE A 5 3.04 15.31 36.26
N GLY A 6 2.01 14.58 36.72
CA GLY A 6 1.14 15.00 37.82
C GLY A 6 -0.08 15.83 37.44
N GLU A 7 -0.28 16.20 36.17
CA GLU A 7 -1.50 16.86 35.68
C GLU A 7 -2.77 16.01 35.90
N VAL A 8 -3.90 16.66 36.17
CA VAL A 8 -5.21 16.00 36.24
C VAL A 8 -5.74 15.76 34.83
N ILE A 9 -5.98 14.50 34.48
CA ILE A 9 -6.39 14.06 33.14
C ILE A 9 -7.56 13.07 33.19
N PHE A 10 -8.23 12.87 32.05
CA PHE A 10 -9.28 11.88 31.88
C PHE A 10 -8.77 10.45 32.12
N GLY A 11 -9.67 9.57 32.59
CA GLY A 11 -9.39 8.17 32.94
C GLY A 11 -9.58 7.18 31.79
N GLY A 12 -9.25 5.91 32.01
CA GLY A 12 -9.46 4.84 31.02
C GLY A 12 -8.44 4.86 29.87
N GLU A 13 -8.78 4.26 28.73
CA GLU A 13 -7.89 4.17 27.57
C GLU A 13 -7.56 5.54 26.96
N THR A 14 -8.44 6.54 27.14
CA THR A 14 -8.20 7.91 26.66
C THR A 14 -7.05 8.62 27.38
N MET A 15 -6.45 8.00 28.41
CA MET A 15 -5.24 8.52 29.05
C MET A 15 -4.10 8.77 28.05
N ARG A 16 -4.06 8.07 26.91
CA ARG A 16 -3.03 8.25 25.87
C ARG A 16 -3.19 9.54 25.05
N PHE A 17 -4.32 10.22 25.18
CA PHE A 17 -4.68 11.45 24.45
C PHE A 17 -4.78 12.67 25.38
N TRP A 18 -4.04 12.65 26.49
CA TRP A 18 -4.06 13.71 27.52
C TRP A 18 -3.43 15.04 27.06
N ASP A 19 -2.71 14.99 25.94
CA ASP A 19 -2.14 16.12 25.21
C ASP A 19 -3.15 16.87 24.33
N LEU A 20 -4.37 16.33 24.17
CA LEU A 20 -5.44 16.99 23.43
C LEU A 20 -5.71 18.39 24.02
N GLN A 21 -5.69 19.38 23.12
CA GLN A 21 -6.13 20.74 23.40
C GLN A 21 -7.27 21.06 22.44
N ALA A 22 -8.39 21.50 23.00
CA ALA A 22 -9.60 21.74 22.23
C ALA A 22 -10.37 22.93 22.82
N PRO A 23 -10.93 23.84 21.98
CA PRO A 23 -11.67 25.01 22.47
C PRO A 23 -12.85 24.68 23.40
N LEU A 24 -13.42 23.47 23.30
CA LEU A 24 -14.48 23.01 24.20
C LEU A 24 -13.95 22.58 25.57
N LEU A 25 -12.68 22.21 25.68
CA LEU A 25 -12.06 21.63 26.88
C LEU A 25 -11.17 22.63 27.62
N GLU A 26 -10.52 23.55 26.90
CA GLU A 26 -9.64 24.58 27.49
C GLU A 26 -10.30 25.39 28.61
N PRO A 27 -11.59 25.79 28.54
CA PRO A 27 -12.24 26.52 29.64
C PRO A 27 -12.33 25.74 30.96
N LEU A 28 -12.15 24.42 30.92
CA LEU A 28 -12.20 23.53 32.08
C LEU A 28 -10.78 23.16 32.58
N ARG A 29 -9.73 23.73 31.98
CA ARG A 29 -8.32 23.46 32.30
C ARG A 29 -7.78 24.60 33.16
N GLY A 30 -7.12 24.24 34.25
CA GLY A 30 -6.36 25.12 35.13
C GLY A 30 -4.85 24.86 35.06
N PRO A 31 -4.06 25.46 35.95
CA PRO A 31 -2.59 25.34 35.95
C PRO A 31 -2.07 23.90 36.11
N ASN A 32 -2.86 23.01 36.72
CA ASN A 32 -2.49 21.62 37.00
C ASN A 32 -3.31 20.60 36.18
N GLY A 33 -3.79 20.99 34.99
CA GLY A 33 -4.68 20.17 34.16
C GLY A 33 -6.15 20.45 34.43
N LEU A 34 -7.02 19.45 34.32
CA LEU A 34 -8.47 19.62 34.50
C LEU A 34 -8.84 20.07 35.92
N ASP A 35 -9.59 21.17 36.05
CA ASP A 35 -9.99 21.74 37.34
C ASP A 35 -11.28 21.10 37.85
N LEU A 36 -11.18 20.45 39.01
CA LEU A 36 -12.29 19.78 39.68
C LEU A 36 -13.43 20.73 40.08
N SER A 37 -13.12 21.98 40.40
CA SER A 37 -14.12 22.97 40.78
C SER A 37 -14.95 23.40 39.58
N MET A 38 -14.30 23.63 38.42
CA MET A 38 -14.94 23.99 37.16
C MET A 38 -15.76 22.84 36.60
N LEU A 39 -15.24 21.60 36.64
CA LEU A 39 -15.98 20.42 36.20
C LEU A 39 -17.29 20.20 36.95
N LYS A 40 -17.38 20.64 38.22
CA LYS A 40 -18.59 20.48 39.03
C LYS A 40 -19.67 21.53 38.74
N LYS A 41 -19.30 22.70 38.22
CA LYS A 41 -20.19 23.88 38.22
C LYS A 41 -20.25 24.66 36.92
N ASP A 42 -19.24 24.56 36.07
CA ASP A 42 -19.04 25.45 34.91
C ASP A 42 -19.23 24.77 33.55
N ILE A 43 -19.64 23.50 33.51
CA ILE A 43 -19.93 22.79 32.24
C ILE A 43 -21.15 23.44 31.56
N GLN A 44 -20.96 23.87 30.31
CA GLN A 44 -22.00 24.54 29.53
C GLN A 44 -22.73 23.58 28.58
N PRO A 45 -24.04 23.78 28.32
CA PRO A 45 -24.81 22.91 27.42
C PRO A 45 -24.28 22.83 25.97
N TRP A 46 -23.54 23.84 25.51
CA TRP A 46 -22.92 23.79 24.18
C TRP A 46 -21.65 22.93 24.17
N GLN A 47 -20.90 22.84 25.28
CA GLN A 47 -19.75 21.95 25.42
C GLN A 47 -20.23 20.50 25.42
N GLU A 48 -21.31 20.22 26.15
CA GLU A 48 -21.94 18.90 26.16
C GLU A 48 -22.37 18.47 24.76
N ARG A 49 -23.17 19.29 24.07
CA ARG A 49 -23.63 18.99 22.69
C ARG A 49 -22.45 18.73 21.74
N ARG A 50 -21.41 19.56 21.80
CA ARG A 50 -20.22 19.38 20.95
C ARG A 50 -19.42 18.13 21.31
N SER A 51 -19.32 17.79 22.59
CA SER A 51 -18.66 16.56 23.05
C SER A 51 -19.39 15.32 22.58
N THR A 52 -20.74 15.33 22.64
CA THR A 52 -21.57 14.26 22.11
C THR A 52 -21.41 14.13 20.61
N GLU A 53 -21.46 15.23 19.87
CA GLU A 53 -21.28 15.24 18.41
C GLU A 53 -19.93 14.64 18.00
N TYR A 54 -18.83 15.03 18.65
CA TYR A 54 -17.51 14.45 18.34
C TYR A 54 -17.36 13.00 18.78
N MET A 55 -18.04 12.58 19.84
CA MET A 55 -18.07 11.19 20.26
C MET A 55 -18.82 10.31 19.25
N THR A 56 -20.00 10.75 18.79
CA THR A 56 -20.82 9.99 17.85
C THR A 56 -20.31 10.03 16.41
N HIS A 57 -19.46 11.01 16.08
CA HIS A 57 -18.77 11.11 14.78
C HIS A 57 -17.27 10.85 14.89
N ALA A 58 -16.89 9.84 15.71
CA ALA A 58 -15.52 9.36 15.75
C ALA A 58 -15.04 8.93 14.34
N PRO A 59 -13.77 9.14 13.98
CA PRO A 59 -13.24 8.85 12.65
C PRO A 59 -12.98 7.35 12.40
N LEU A 60 -14.03 6.54 12.60
CA LEU A 60 -14.04 5.08 12.44
C LEU A 60 -15.12 4.69 11.44
N GLY A 61 -14.78 3.80 10.51
CA GLY A 61 -15.73 3.26 9.55
C GLY A 61 -15.07 2.28 8.58
N SER A 62 -15.90 1.55 7.84
CA SER A 62 -15.49 0.57 6.85
C SER A 62 -15.28 1.19 5.46
N VAL A 63 -14.69 0.41 4.55
CA VAL A 63 -14.42 0.85 3.16
C VAL A 63 -15.72 1.11 2.37
N ASN A 64 -16.79 0.36 2.63
CA ASN A 64 -18.11 0.58 2.04
C ASN A 64 -18.94 1.67 2.77
N SER A 65 -18.27 2.52 3.55
CA SER A 65 -18.83 3.68 4.25
C SER A 65 -19.80 3.39 5.39
N VAL A 66 -19.68 2.24 6.06
CA VAL A 66 -20.43 1.97 7.30
C VAL A 66 -19.66 2.59 8.46
N GLY A 67 -20.26 3.58 9.12
CA GLY A 67 -19.66 4.28 10.24
C GLY A 67 -19.76 3.50 11.54
N GLY A 68 -18.71 3.57 12.37
CA GLY A 68 -18.64 2.88 13.65
C GLY A 68 -17.46 1.91 13.75
N VAL A 69 -17.55 1.00 14.71
CA VAL A 69 -16.51 -0.02 14.94
C VAL A 69 -16.59 -1.14 13.90
N ALA A 70 -15.56 -1.99 13.82
CA ALA A 70 -15.49 -3.06 12.81
C ALA A 70 -16.62 -4.11 12.92
N THR A 71 -17.27 -4.22 14.08
CA THR A 71 -18.40 -5.12 14.34
C THR A 71 -19.76 -4.42 14.26
N GLU A 72 -19.79 -3.16 13.83
CA GLU A 72 -21.02 -2.38 13.70
C GLU A 72 -21.87 -2.92 12.53
N ILE A 73 -23.18 -2.93 12.73
CA ILE A 73 -24.13 -3.30 11.66
C ILE A 73 -24.24 -2.18 10.62
N ASN A 74 -24.72 -2.51 9.41
CA ASN A 74 -24.92 -1.54 8.32
C ASN A 74 -26.07 -0.57 8.62
N ALA A 75 -25.81 0.45 9.45
CA ALA A 75 -26.83 1.41 9.91
C ALA A 75 -26.53 2.86 9.48
N VAL A 76 -25.29 3.32 9.64
CA VAL A 76 -24.92 4.73 9.41
C VAL A 76 -23.94 4.81 8.24
N ASN A 77 -24.27 5.62 7.23
CA ASN A 77 -23.37 5.89 6.11
C ASN A 77 -22.44 7.07 6.46
N TYR A 78 -21.26 6.76 7.01
CA TYR A 78 -20.30 7.77 7.47
C TYR A 78 -18.86 7.25 7.49
N VAL A 79 -17.94 8.01 6.90
CA VAL A 79 -16.49 7.90 7.13
C VAL A 79 -15.93 9.31 7.21
N SER A 80 -15.10 9.58 8.22
CA SER A 80 -14.54 10.92 8.40
C SER A 80 -13.66 11.33 7.21
N PRO A 81 -13.77 12.58 6.71
CA PRO A 81 -12.84 13.12 5.74
C PRO A 81 -11.38 13.06 6.20
N ARG A 82 -11.11 13.08 7.51
CA ARG A 82 -9.76 12.91 8.07
C ARG A 82 -9.18 11.55 7.70
N SER A 83 -9.98 10.48 7.77
CA SER A 83 -9.56 9.12 7.42
C SER A 83 -9.27 9.01 5.93
N TRP A 84 -10.12 9.58 5.07
CA TRP A 84 -9.89 9.62 3.62
C TRP A 84 -8.64 10.39 3.23
N LEU A 85 -8.46 11.59 3.77
CA LEU A 85 -7.31 12.43 3.47
C LEU A 85 -6.02 11.80 4.00
N ALA A 86 -6.00 11.31 5.24
CA ALA A 86 -4.80 10.71 5.82
C ALA A 86 -4.37 9.44 5.07
N THR A 87 -5.29 8.52 4.76
CA THR A 87 -4.95 7.27 4.09
C THR A 87 -4.51 7.50 2.64
N SER A 88 -5.21 8.35 1.88
CA SER A 88 -4.82 8.70 0.51
C SER A 88 -3.43 9.35 0.45
N HIS A 89 -3.16 10.33 1.32
CA HIS A 89 -1.86 11.02 1.32
C HIS A 89 -0.72 10.12 1.80
N PHE A 90 -0.98 9.22 2.74
CA PHE A 90 0.02 8.24 3.15
C PHE A 90 0.41 7.32 2.00
N VAL A 91 -0.58 6.78 1.27
CA VAL A 91 -0.34 5.92 0.10
C VAL A 91 0.39 6.67 -1.01
N LEU A 92 -0.04 7.89 -1.34
CA LEU A 92 0.63 8.73 -2.32
C LEU A 92 2.07 9.06 -1.91
N GLY A 93 2.29 9.43 -0.66
CA GLY A 93 3.62 9.71 -0.11
C GLY A 93 4.55 8.50 -0.20
N LEU A 94 4.05 7.30 0.08
CA LEU A 94 4.80 6.06 -0.08
C LEU A 94 5.20 5.83 -1.54
N PHE A 95 4.29 5.99 -2.50
CA PHE A 95 4.61 5.82 -3.92
C PHE A 95 5.58 6.87 -4.44
N LEU A 96 5.46 8.12 -3.97
CA LEU A 96 6.42 9.17 -4.30
C LEU A 96 7.80 8.87 -3.73
N PHE A 97 7.88 8.31 -2.52
CA PHE A 97 9.14 7.88 -1.92
C PHE A 97 9.78 6.71 -2.69
N VAL A 98 9.01 5.67 -3.02
CA VAL A 98 9.49 4.55 -3.85
C VAL A 98 9.93 5.04 -5.23
N GLY A 99 9.15 5.92 -5.85
CA GLY A 99 9.50 6.58 -7.11
C GLY A 99 10.78 7.40 -6.99
N HIS A 100 10.98 8.13 -5.89
CA HIS A 100 12.20 8.87 -5.61
C HIS A 100 13.41 7.94 -5.55
N LEU A 101 13.35 6.83 -4.81
CA LEU A 101 14.45 5.87 -4.74
C LEU A 101 14.80 5.30 -6.12
N TRP A 102 13.78 4.86 -6.86
CA TRP A 102 13.96 4.35 -8.21
C TRP A 102 14.61 5.38 -9.15
N HIS A 103 14.11 6.62 -9.13
CA HIS A 103 14.62 7.71 -9.97
C HIS A 103 15.92 8.34 -9.46
N ALA A 104 16.33 8.09 -8.22
CA ALA A 104 17.63 8.52 -7.70
C ALA A 104 18.75 7.56 -8.14
N GLU A 105 18.49 6.25 -8.15
CA GLU A 105 19.50 5.24 -8.46
C GLU A 105 19.68 5.01 -9.95
N ARG A 106 18.59 5.00 -10.74
CA ARG A 106 18.65 4.72 -12.18
C ARG A 106 19.55 5.70 -12.95
N PRO A 107 19.52 7.03 -12.74
CA PRO A 107 20.45 7.95 -13.40
C PRO A 107 21.90 7.73 -12.98
N ARG A 108 22.16 7.31 -11.73
CA ARG A 108 23.51 6.97 -11.27
C ARG A 108 24.04 5.75 -12.00
N ALA A 109 23.22 4.71 -12.15
CA ALA A 109 23.55 3.54 -12.95
C ALA A 109 23.77 3.91 -14.43
N ALA A 110 22.99 4.86 -14.97
CA ALA A 110 23.10 5.30 -16.35
C ALA A 110 24.39 6.10 -16.62
N VAL A 111 24.75 7.01 -15.70
CA VAL A 111 26.02 7.73 -15.77
C VAL A 111 27.22 6.78 -15.64
N ALA A 112 27.08 5.73 -14.83
CA ALA A 112 28.09 4.70 -14.68
C ALA A 112 28.07 3.64 -15.80
N GLY A 113 27.09 3.67 -16.71
CA GLY A 113 27.03 2.84 -17.92
C GLY A 113 26.59 1.39 -17.71
N PHE A 114 25.93 1.07 -16.60
CA PHE A 114 25.44 -0.30 -16.29
C PHE A 114 23.92 -0.37 -16.05
N GLU A 115 23.15 0.66 -16.43
CA GLU A 115 21.70 0.70 -16.22
C GLU A 115 20.91 -0.34 -17.04
N LYS A 116 21.52 -0.86 -18.11
CA LYS A 116 20.94 -1.89 -19.00
C LYS A 116 21.41 -3.31 -18.66
N GLY A 117 22.18 -3.47 -17.60
CA GLY A 117 22.80 -4.74 -17.22
C GLY A 117 24.32 -4.68 -17.25
N ILE A 118 24.94 -5.76 -16.79
CA ILE A 118 26.39 -5.91 -16.69
C ILE A 118 26.93 -6.46 -18.01
N ASP A 119 28.03 -5.89 -18.51
CA ASP A 119 28.76 -6.46 -19.63
C ASP A 119 29.37 -7.82 -19.24
N ARG A 120 29.03 -8.86 -20.01
CA ARG A 120 29.47 -10.24 -19.76
C ARG A 120 30.98 -10.42 -19.82
N ASP A 121 31.67 -9.55 -20.55
CA ASP A 121 33.12 -9.59 -20.72
C ASP A 121 33.87 -8.77 -19.66
N LEU A 122 33.17 -7.87 -18.97
CA LEU A 122 33.70 -7.00 -17.92
C LEU A 122 33.06 -7.25 -16.55
N GLU A 123 32.55 -8.46 -16.34
CA GLU A 123 31.87 -8.86 -15.12
C GLU A 123 32.82 -8.66 -13.90
N PRO A 124 32.48 -7.78 -12.94
CA PRO A 124 33.39 -7.42 -11.86
C PRO A 124 33.73 -8.61 -10.95
N GLU A 125 32.84 -9.60 -10.83
CA GLU A 125 33.09 -10.85 -10.11
C GLU A 125 34.08 -11.78 -10.85
N LYS A 126 34.09 -11.81 -12.19
CA LYS A 126 35.04 -12.65 -12.96
C LYS A 126 36.47 -12.13 -12.87
N LYS A 127 36.68 -10.84 -12.60
CA LYS A 127 38.00 -10.27 -12.32
C LYS A 127 38.40 -10.39 -10.84
N CYS A 128 37.55 -10.95 -9.99
CA CYS A 128 37.94 -11.38 -8.64
C CYS A 128 38.87 -12.59 -8.78
N PRO A 129 40.08 -12.59 -8.18
CA PRO A 129 41.04 -13.69 -8.30
C PRO A 129 40.49 -15.07 -7.86
N ARG A 130 39.36 -15.09 -7.15
CA ARG A 130 38.74 -16.30 -6.60
C ARG A 130 37.80 -17.03 -7.58
N CYS A 131 37.31 -16.38 -8.64
CA CYS A 131 36.26 -16.94 -9.51
C CYS A 131 36.75 -17.51 -10.86
N ILE A 132 37.98 -17.21 -11.27
CA ILE A 132 38.53 -17.55 -12.61
C ILE A 132 38.84 -19.06 -12.77
N PHE A 133 39.05 -19.80 -11.69
CA PHE A 133 39.48 -21.21 -11.76
C PHE A 133 38.39 -22.17 -12.25
N PHE A 134 37.10 -21.83 -12.07
CA PHE A 134 35.98 -22.74 -12.36
C PHE A 134 35.55 -22.70 -13.84
N TYR A 135 35.77 -21.57 -14.52
CA TYR A 135 35.31 -21.37 -15.90
C TYR A 135 36.16 -22.12 -16.94
N ASN A 136 37.47 -22.25 -16.69
CA ASN A 136 38.39 -22.91 -17.62
C ASN A 136 38.26 -24.45 -17.65
N PHE A 137 37.60 -25.04 -16.64
CA PHE A 137 37.38 -26.49 -16.58
C PHE A 137 36.21 -26.98 -17.45
N LEU A 138 35.24 -26.10 -17.76
CA LEU A 138 33.99 -26.49 -18.44
C LEU A 138 34.02 -26.31 -19.97
N ALA A 139 35.04 -25.66 -20.52
CA ALA A 139 35.14 -25.36 -21.96
C ALA A 139 35.70 -26.50 -22.84
N ASP A 140 36.07 -27.65 -22.26
CA ASP A 140 36.82 -28.72 -22.94
C ASP A 140 35.93 -29.87 -23.53
N LYS A 141 34.61 -29.70 -23.62
CA LYS A 141 33.70 -30.78 -24.06
C LYS A 141 32.92 -30.37 -25.31
N GLU A 142 33.44 -30.70 -26.49
CA GLU A 142 32.80 -30.50 -27.81
C GLU A 142 31.40 -31.14 -27.90
N ILE A 143 30.35 -30.34 -27.65
CA ILE A 143 28.94 -30.73 -27.83
C ILE A 143 28.35 -29.87 -28.95
N LYS A 144 27.48 -30.43 -29.81
CA LYS A 144 26.88 -29.78 -30.99
C LYS A 144 26.01 -28.56 -30.60
N TRP A 145 26.66 -27.41 -30.42
CA TRP A 145 26.09 -26.14 -29.94
C TRP A 145 24.95 -25.57 -30.80
N TYR A 146 24.89 -25.87 -32.10
CA TYR A 146 23.93 -25.24 -33.01
C TYR A 146 22.47 -25.65 -32.75
N ILE A 147 22.22 -26.91 -32.32
CA ILE A 147 20.86 -27.40 -32.00
C ILE A 147 20.39 -26.79 -30.68
N ILE A 148 21.28 -26.69 -29.69
CA ILE A 148 20.99 -26.05 -28.39
C ILE A 148 20.70 -24.57 -28.59
N LEU A 149 21.49 -23.86 -29.41
CA LEU A 149 21.23 -22.48 -29.78
C LEU A 149 19.88 -22.30 -30.47
N LEU A 150 19.50 -23.17 -31.41
CA LEU A 150 18.19 -23.10 -32.07
C LEU A 150 17.02 -23.37 -31.11
N LEU A 151 17.16 -24.33 -30.20
CA LEU A 151 16.14 -24.64 -29.18
C LEU A 151 16.00 -23.53 -28.14
N VAL A 152 17.12 -22.92 -27.72
CA VAL A 152 17.15 -21.77 -26.81
C VAL A 152 16.53 -20.55 -27.49
N ASN A 153 16.87 -20.28 -28.76
CA ASN A 153 16.35 -19.13 -29.50
C ASN A 153 14.84 -19.30 -29.84
N TRP A 154 14.37 -20.53 -30.10
CA TRP A 154 12.95 -20.85 -30.21
C TRP A 154 12.20 -20.66 -28.88
N ARG A 155 12.80 -21.10 -27.77
CA ARG A 155 12.24 -20.94 -26.42
C ARG A 155 12.15 -19.47 -25.99
N ILE A 156 13.19 -18.68 -26.22
CA ILE A 156 13.20 -17.24 -25.89
C ILE A 156 12.12 -16.49 -26.68
N ARG A 157 12.00 -16.76 -27.99
CA ARG A 157 10.98 -16.10 -28.83
C ARG A 157 9.55 -16.42 -28.38
N ASN A 158 9.29 -17.69 -28.03
CA ASN A 158 7.99 -18.11 -27.50
C ASN A 158 7.68 -17.50 -26.12
N MET A 159 8.68 -17.39 -25.23
CA MET A 159 8.49 -16.77 -23.91
C MET A 159 8.25 -15.26 -24.00
N THR A 160 8.86 -14.56 -24.95
CA THR A 160 8.58 -13.13 -25.17
C THR A 160 7.15 -12.85 -25.65
N ILE A 161 6.59 -13.73 -26.49
CA ILE A 161 5.20 -13.61 -26.96
C ILE A 161 4.23 -13.91 -25.81
N ALA A 162 4.48 -14.96 -25.03
CA ALA A 162 3.67 -15.31 -23.86
C ALA A 162 3.70 -14.19 -22.80
N PHE A 163 4.86 -13.58 -22.56
CA PHE A 163 5.01 -12.43 -21.66
C PHE A 163 4.23 -11.21 -22.16
N GLN A 164 4.37 -10.85 -23.45
CA GLN A 164 3.63 -9.73 -24.04
C GLN A 164 2.11 -9.92 -23.96
N LEU A 165 1.61 -11.13 -24.21
CA LEU A 165 0.19 -11.44 -24.07
C LEU A 165 -0.28 -11.38 -22.62
N ALA A 166 0.52 -11.87 -21.67
CA ALA A 166 0.20 -11.81 -20.24
C ALA A 166 0.16 -10.36 -19.73
N VAL A 167 1.10 -9.51 -20.15
CA VAL A 167 1.12 -8.07 -19.82
C VAL A 167 -0.07 -7.36 -20.46
N PHE A 168 -0.38 -7.64 -21.73
CA PHE A 168 -1.56 -7.07 -22.39
C PHE A 168 -2.87 -7.47 -21.69
N ALA A 169 -3.01 -8.74 -21.31
CA ALA A 169 -4.15 -9.23 -20.54
C ALA A 169 -4.23 -8.55 -19.17
N LEU A 170 -3.11 -8.38 -18.47
CA LEU A 170 -3.05 -7.68 -17.18
C LEU A 170 -3.50 -6.22 -17.31
N ILE A 171 -3.02 -5.51 -18.34
CA ILE A 171 -3.42 -4.12 -18.62
C ILE A 171 -4.93 -4.05 -18.91
N ALA A 172 -5.44 -4.89 -19.82
CA ALA A 172 -6.86 -4.90 -20.18
C ALA A 172 -7.76 -5.20 -18.97
N THR A 173 -7.40 -6.20 -18.17
CA THR A 173 -8.14 -6.56 -16.95
C THR A 173 -8.10 -5.43 -15.92
N SER A 174 -6.96 -4.74 -15.80
CA SER A 174 -6.81 -3.58 -14.90
C SER A 174 -7.70 -2.42 -15.34
N SER A 175 -7.75 -2.11 -16.63
CA SER A 175 -8.62 -1.06 -17.18
C SER A 175 -10.10 -1.38 -16.97
N ILE A 176 -10.50 -2.64 -17.14
CA ILE A 176 -11.88 -3.08 -16.90
C ILE A 176 -12.23 -2.95 -15.42
N LEU A 177 -11.40 -3.46 -14.51
CA LEU A 177 -11.63 -3.36 -13.06
C LEU A 177 -11.71 -1.92 -12.57
N LEU A 178 -10.85 -1.04 -13.09
CA LEU A 178 -10.81 0.37 -12.71
C LEU A 178 -12.13 1.09 -13.02
N ILE A 179 -12.84 0.68 -14.08
CA ILE A 179 -14.13 1.25 -14.46
C ILE A 179 -15.30 0.47 -13.82
N SER A 180 -15.25 -0.86 -13.84
CA SER A 180 -16.36 -1.71 -13.42
C SER A 180 -16.59 -1.67 -11.91
N VAL A 181 -15.53 -1.60 -11.11
CA VAL A 181 -15.64 -1.59 -9.64
C VAL A 181 -16.38 -0.34 -9.15
N PRO A 182 -16.00 0.91 -9.53
CA PRO A 182 -16.78 2.09 -9.19
C PRO A 182 -18.24 2.05 -9.71
N VAL A 183 -18.47 1.53 -10.91
CA VAL A 183 -19.82 1.42 -11.49
C VAL A 183 -20.71 0.47 -10.68
N VAL A 184 -20.17 -0.68 -10.24
CA VAL A 184 -20.89 -1.65 -9.40
C VAL A 184 -21.23 -1.03 -8.04
N PHE A 185 -20.32 -0.25 -7.46
CA PHE A 185 -20.58 0.45 -6.20
C PHE A 185 -21.56 1.63 -6.33
N ALA A 186 -21.67 2.24 -7.52
CA ALA A 186 -22.58 3.36 -7.77
C ALA A 186 -24.02 2.93 -8.11
N SER A 187 -24.24 1.68 -8.52
CA SER A 187 -25.56 1.15 -8.89
C SER A 187 -26.38 0.71 -7.66
N LEU A 188 -27.69 0.98 -7.68
CA LEU A 188 -28.66 0.40 -6.73
C LEU A 188 -28.57 -1.13 -6.78
N ASP A 189 -28.43 -1.76 -5.61
CA ASP A 189 -28.22 -3.21 -5.43
C ASP A 189 -27.04 -3.82 -6.22
N GLY A 190 -26.11 -3.01 -6.72
CA GLY A 190 -25.01 -3.46 -7.57
C GLY A 190 -24.07 -4.45 -6.87
N TRP A 191 -23.84 -4.26 -5.56
CA TRP A 191 -23.00 -5.15 -4.76
C TRP A 191 -23.63 -6.54 -4.56
N SER A 192 -24.88 -6.61 -4.11
CA SER A 192 -25.56 -7.86 -3.77
C SER A 192 -25.75 -8.78 -4.97
N GLY A 193 -25.89 -8.22 -6.18
CA GLY A 193 -25.96 -8.99 -7.42
C GLY A 193 -24.61 -9.45 -7.99
N ASN A 194 -23.53 -8.70 -7.77
CA ASN A 194 -22.27 -8.87 -8.52
C ASN A 194 -21.05 -9.19 -7.65
N GLU A 195 -21.22 -9.44 -6.35
CA GLU A 195 -20.13 -9.73 -5.40
C GLU A 195 -19.16 -10.81 -5.93
N ASN A 196 -19.69 -11.95 -6.38
CA ASN A 196 -18.89 -13.05 -6.93
C ASN A 196 -18.09 -12.66 -8.18
N VAL A 197 -18.63 -11.77 -9.01
CA VAL A 197 -17.97 -11.30 -10.24
C VAL A 197 -16.81 -10.36 -9.90
N VAL A 198 -16.98 -9.48 -8.92
CA VAL A 198 -15.90 -8.58 -8.45
C VAL A 198 -14.77 -9.38 -7.80
N PHE A 199 -15.11 -10.35 -6.94
CA PHE A 199 -14.10 -11.21 -6.30
C PHE A 199 -13.36 -12.11 -7.30
N SER A 200 -14.06 -12.74 -8.24
CA SER A 200 -13.42 -13.57 -9.28
C SER A 200 -12.53 -12.73 -10.20
N SER A 201 -12.94 -11.51 -10.56
CA SER A 201 -12.13 -10.60 -11.37
C SER A 201 -10.87 -10.13 -10.64
N THR A 202 -10.99 -9.86 -9.34
CA THR A 202 -9.84 -9.50 -8.49
C THR A 202 -8.88 -10.68 -8.32
N SER A 203 -9.40 -11.89 -8.14
CA SER A 203 -8.61 -13.12 -8.06
C SER A 203 -7.86 -13.40 -9.37
N LEU A 204 -8.55 -13.24 -10.51
CA LEU A 204 -7.94 -13.34 -11.84
C LEU A 204 -6.81 -12.31 -12.01
N TRP A 205 -7.04 -11.07 -11.58
CA TRP A 205 -6.03 -10.00 -11.64
C TRP A 205 -4.80 -10.34 -10.80
N ILE A 206 -4.97 -10.83 -9.57
CA ILE A 206 -3.86 -11.28 -8.71
C ILE A 206 -3.09 -12.42 -9.39
N GLY A 207 -3.80 -13.40 -9.96
CA GLY A 207 -3.19 -14.51 -10.71
C GLY A 207 -2.36 -14.04 -11.90
N LEU A 208 -2.86 -13.03 -12.64
CA LEU A 208 -2.13 -12.40 -13.75
C LEU A 208 -0.86 -11.69 -13.29
N VAL A 209 -0.88 -11.00 -12.13
CA VAL A 209 0.32 -10.36 -11.56
C VAL A 209 1.40 -11.40 -11.26
N PHE A 210 1.04 -12.51 -10.60
CA PHE A 210 1.99 -13.60 -10.34
C PHE A 210 2.49 -14.25 -11.63
N LEU A 211 1.61 -14.46 -12.61
CA LEU A 211 1.96 -15.03 -13.91
C LEU A 211 2.98 -14.14 -14.66
N VAL A 212 2.78 -12.83 -14.70
CA VAL A 212 3.75 -11.89 -15.29
C VAL A 212 5.09 -11.96 -14.55
N GLY A 213 5.08 -12.02 -13.22
CA GLY A 213 6.30 -12.18 -12.41
C GLY A 213 7.08 -13.45 -12.73
N ILE A 214 6.38 -14.59 -12.84
CA ILE A 214 6.99 -15.88 -13.21
C ILE A 214 7.55 -15.83 -14.64
N LEU A 215 6.79 -15.28 -15.59
CA LEU A 215 7.21 -15.18 -17.00
C LEU A 215 8.37 -14.18 -17.21
N ASN A 216 8.60 -13.26 -16.28
CA ASN A 216 9.74 -12.34 -16.31
C ASN A 216 11.04 -13.01 -15.81
N SER A 217 10.94 -13.99 -14.90
CA SER A 217 12.11 -14.63 -14.27
C SER A 217 13.15 -15.28 -15.19
N PRO A 218 12.81 -15.86 -16.37
CA PRO A 218 13.79 -16.44 -17.29
C PRO A 218 14.27 -15.48 -18.39
N ILE A 219 13.72 -14.25 -18.45
CA ILE A 219 14.07 -13.22 -19.44
C ILE A 219 15.12 -12.24 -18.88
N SER A 220 15.23 -12.15 -17.54
CA SER A 220 16.24 -11.36 -16.82
C SER A 220 17.59 -12.06 -16.70
#